data_AF-A0A7I7Q7Y8-F1
#
_entry.id   AF-A0A7I7Q7Y8-F1
#
_cell.length_a   1.000
_cell.length_b   1.000
_cell.length_c   1.000
_cell.angle_alpha   90.00
_cell.angle_beta   90.00
_cell.angle_gamma   90.00
#
_symmetry.space_group_name_H-M   'P 1'
#
loop_
_entity.id
_entity.type
_entity.pdbx_description
1 polymer ?
#
loop_
_entity_poly.entity_id
_entity_poly.type
_entity_poly.pdbx_seq_one_letter_code
_entity_poly.pdbx_strand_id
1 'polypeptide(L)'
;MATETQDALRHAQHIQFRGTDEAHTVAVTVDGRQRLTGLQIKDGLLRLGADTVAQRINEAILEAQADATVADGAAQERLFDLMDDAAGSLKDVLDFA
;
A
#
# COMPACT_ATOMS: atom_id res chain seq x y z
N MET A 1 -22.32 8.30 2.28
CA MET A 1 -22.49 7.05 1.50
C MET A 1 -21.70 7.06 0.19
N ALA A 2 -22.20 7.55 -0.96
CA ALA A 2 -21.45 7.45 -2.23
C ALA A 2 -20.14 8.28 -2.29
N THR A 3 -20.10 9.42 -1.60
CA THR A 3 -18.97 10.36 -1.63
C THR A 3 -17.78 9.90 -0.79
N GLU A 4 -18.01 9.28 0.38
CA GLU A 4 -16.94 8.79 1.27
C GLU A 4 -16.18 7.61 0.68
N THR A 5 -16.87 6.70 -0.03
CA THR A 5 -16.22 5.58 -0.70
C THR A 5 -15.31 6.08 -1.84
N GLN A 6 -15.71 7.17 -2.49
CA GLN A 6 -14.96 7.78 -3.59
C GLN A 6 -13.73 8.54 -3.08
N ASP A 7 -13.81 9.16 -1.90
CA ASP A 7 -12.68 9.82 -1.24
C ASP A 7 -11.68 8.82 -0.64
N ALA A 8 -12.14 7.71 -0.07
CA ALA A 8 -11.26 6.62 0.38
C ALA A 8 -10.49 5.99 -0.82
N LEU A 9 -11.19 5.81 -1.95
CA LEU A 9 -10.57 5.36 -3.20
C LEU A 9 -9.54 6.35 -3.75
N ARG A 10 -9.81 7.65 -3.65
CA ARG A 10 -8.85 8.70 -4.04
C ARG A 10 -7.65 8.74 -3.09
N HIS A 11 -7.86 8.58 -1.80
CA HIS A 11 -6.76 8.53 -0.83
C HIS A 11 -5.83 7.33 -1.10
N ALA A 12 -6.39 6.14 -1.33
CA ALA A 12 -5.62 4.95 -1.68
C ALA A 12 -4.84 5.12 -3.01
N GLN A 13 -5.37 5.90 -3.96
CA GLN A 13 -4.64 6.25 -5.20
C GLN A 13 -3.47 7.21 -4.96
N HIS A 14 -3.50 8.02 -3.90
CA HIS A 14 -2.48 9.00 -3.58
C HIS A 14 -1.37 8.46 -2.67
N ILE A 15 -1.64 7.42 -1.88
CA ILE A 15 -0.60 6.76 -1.08
C ILE A 15 0.34 6.00 -2.03
N GLN A 16 1.64 6.23 -1.88
CA GLN A 16 2.67 5.56 -2.65
C GLN A 16 3.69 4.92 -1.71
N PHE A 17 4.10 3.72 -2.06
CA PHE A 17 5.12 2.94 -1.36
C PHE A 17 6.32 2.76 -2.26
N ARG A 18 7.51 2.82 -1.69
CA ARG A 18 8.76 2.73 -2.44
C ARG A 18 9.61 1.60 -1.90
N GLY A 19 10.09 0.74 -2.79
CA GLY A 19 11.03 -0.33 -2.48
C GLY A 19 12.27 -0.27 -3.36
N THR A 20 13.31 -0.95 -2.92
CA THR A 20 14.61 -1.08 -3.56
C THR A 20 15.08 -2.53 -3.51
N ASP A 21 15.92 -2.93 -4.45
CA ASP A 21 16.69 -4.16 -4.29
C ASP A 21 17.83 -3.96 -3.27
N GLU A 22 18.40 -5.06 -2.77
CA GLU A 22 19.49 -5.01 -1.79
C GLU A 22 20.71 -4.23 -2.29
N ALA A 23 21.02 -4.32 -3.59
CA ALA A 23 22.16 -3.62 -4.18
C ALA A 23 21.86 -2.14 -4.48
N HIS A 24 20.63 -1.67 -4.19
CA HIS A 24 20.17 -0.32 -4.46
C HIS A 24 20.34 0.08 -5.93
N THR A 25 20.16 -0.87 -6.85
CA THR A 25 20.25 -0.71 -8.30
C THR A 25 18.90 -0.57 -8.99
N VAL A 26 17.82 -0.93 -8.33
CA VAL A 26 16.44 -0.79 -8.77
C VAL A 26 15.64 -0.09 -7.67
N ALA A 27 14.83 0.89 -8.05
CA ALA A 27 13.82 1.45 -7.16
C ALA A 27 12.45 1.35 -7.84
N VAL A 28 11.46 0.90 -7.06
CA VAL A 28 10.08 0.68 -7.50
C VAL A 28 9.15 1.56 -6.68
N THR A 29 8.09 2.03 -7.32
CA THR A 29 6.97 2.72 -6.65
C THR A 29 5.67 2.00 -6.95
N VAL A 30 4.91 1.68 -5.91
CA VAL A 30 3.55 1.12 -6.02
C VAL A 30 2.53 2.05 -5.38
N ASP A 31 1.33 2.16 -5.96
CA ASP A 31 0.23 2.89 -5.33
C ASP A 31 -0.44 2.07 -4.22
N GLY A 32 -1.37 2.67 -3.46
CA GLY A 32 -2.17 1.97 -2.44
C GLY A 32 -3.18 0.95 -3.00
N ARG A 33 -3.14 0.67 -4.30
CA ARG A 33 -3.80 -0.48 -4.93
C ARG A 33 -2.78 -1.53 -5.40
N GLN A 34 -1.54 -1.43 -4.92
CA GLN A 34 -0.39 -2.29 -5.25
C GLN A 34 -0.05 -2.30 -6.75
N ARG A 35 -0.38 -1.24 -7.49
CA ARG A 35 -0.03 -1.10 -8.91
C ARG A 35 1.33 -0.45 -9.04
N LEU A 36 2.17 -1.01 -9.91
CA LEU A 36 3.45 -0.40 -10.28
C LEU A 36 3.21 0.94 -10.99
N THR A 37 3.66 2.04 -10.39
CA THR A 37 3.54 3.42 -10.92
C THR A 37 4.89 4.04 -11.24
N GLY A 38 5.99 3.45 -10.76
CA GLY A 38 7.35 3.89 -11.06
C GLY A 38 8.34 2.74 -11.03
N LEU A 39 9.30 2.78 -11.96
CA LEU A 39 10.45 1.87 -12.00
C LEU A 39 11.68 2.67 -12.43
N GLN A 40 12.73 2.62 -11.61
CA GLN A 40 14.02 3.25 -11.86
C GLN A 40 15.08 2.16 -11.82
N ILE A 41 15.90 2.07 -12.86
CA ILE A 41 17.00 1.12 -12.96
C ILE A 41 18.29 1.91 -13.12
N LYS A 42 19.25 1.69 -12.22
CA LYS A 42 20.57 2.33 -12.30
C LYS A 42 21.31 1.89 -13.56
N ASP A 43 22.09 2.82 -14.09
CA ASP A 43 22.94 2.58 -15.24
C ASP A 43 23.86 1.37 -15.03
N GLY A 44 23.96 0.54 -16.07
CA GLY A 44 24.80 -0.66 -16.07
C GLY A 44 24.09 -1.94 -15.64
N LEU A 45 22.98 -1.87 -14.88
CA LEU A 45 22.27 -3.08 -14.42
C LEU A 45 21.77 -3.93 -15.60
N LEU A 46 21.25 -3.29 -16.65
CA LEU A 46 20.75 -3.97 -17.85
C LEU A 46 21.83 -4.80 -18.58
N ARG A 47 23.12 -4.52 -18.34
CA ARG A 47 24.23 -5.27 -18.92
C ARG A 47 24.50 -6.60 -18.19
N LEU A 48 23.93 -6.79 -17.00
CA LEU A 48 24.10 -8.01 -16.20
C LEU A 48 23.17 -9.15 -16.64
N GLY A 49 22.37 -8.93 -17.69
CA GLY A 49 21.46 -9.94 -18.24
C GLY A 49 20.07 -9.93 -17.61
N ALA A 50 19.13 -10.54 -18.31
CA ALA A 50 17.70 -10.50 -17.98
C ALA A 50 17.39 -11.13 -16.62
N ASP A 51 18.05 -12.24 -16.28
CA ASP A 51 17.80 -12.95 -15.02
C ASP A 51 18.17 -12.09 -13.81
N THR A 52 19.34 -11.46 -13.84
CA THR A 52 19.79 -10.54 -12.78
C THR A 52 18.85 -9.34 -12.65
N VAL A 53 18.44 -8.75 -13.78
CA VAL A 53 17.53 -7.60 -13.79
C VAL A 53 16.16 -7.99 -13.22
N ALA A 54 15.61 -9.13 -13.64
CA ALA A 54 14.33 -9.63 -13.16
C ALA A 54 14.36 -9.91 -11.66
N GLN A 55 15.46 -10.50 -11.17
CA GLN A 55 15.66 -10.71 -9.74
C GLN A 55 15.61 -9.39 -8.97
N ARG A 56 16.39 -8.37 -9.37
CA ARG A 56 16.42 -7.08 -8.67
C ARG A 56 15.08 -6.34 -8.71
N ILE A 57 14.37 -6.41 -9.83
CA ILE A 57 13.03 -5.85 -9.94
C ILE A 57 12.07 -6.55 -8.97
N ASN A 58 12.12 -7.88 -8.89
CA ASN A 58 11.27 -8.62 -7.96
C ASN A 58 11.58 -8.31 -6.49
N GLU A 59 12.85 -8.20 -6.12
CA GLU A 59 13.28 -7.76 -4.78
C GLU A 59 12.66 -6.40 -4.42
N ALA A 60 12.82 -5.40 -5.30
CA ALA A 60 12.28 -4.05 -5.08
C ALA A 60 10.73 -4.01 -5.02
N ILE A 61 10.05 -4.85 -5.82
CA ILE A 61 8.59 -4.98 -5.77
C ILE A 61 8.14 -5.57 -4.44
N LEU A 62 8.79 -6.64 -3.98
CA LEU A 62 8.43 -7.31 -2.73
C LEU A 62 8.61 -6.39 -1.53
N GLU A 63 9.67 -5.59 -1.49
CA GLU A 63 9.87 -4.60 -0.44
C GLU A 63 8.76 -3.53 -0.48
N ALA A 64 8.45 -2.97 -1.65
CA ALA A 64 7.38 -1.97 -1.77
C ALA A 64 5.99 -2.52 -1.38
N GLN A 65 5.73 -3.80 -1.66
CA GLN A 65 4.48 -4.47 -1.31
C GLN A 65 4.37 -4.79 0.18
N ALA A 66 5.48 -5.04 0.87
CA ALA A 66 5.48 -5.28 2.31
C ALA A 66 4.92 -4.05 3.04
N ASP A 67 5.39 -2.85 2.69
CA ASP A 67 4.89 -1.60 3.27
C ASP A 67 3.41 -1.35 2.93
N ALA A 68 3.00 -1.63 1.68
CA ALA A 68 1.61 -1.51 1.27
C ALA A 68 0.69 -2.46 2.08
N THR A 69 1.13 -3.69 2.32
CA THR A 69 0.38 -4.70 3.09
C THR A 69 0.23 -4.28 4.55
N VAL A 70 1.26 -3.71 5.16
CA VAL A 70 1.20 -3.17 6.53
C VAL A 70 0.20 -2.01 6.61
N ALA A 71 0.20 -1.12 5.61
CA ALA A 71 -0.75 0.00 5.56
C ALA A 71 -2.21 -0.48 5.39
N ASP A 72 -2.44 -1.51 4.58
CA ASP A 72 -3.76 -2.13 4.41
C ASP A 72 -4.26 -2.77 5.70
N GLY A 73 -3.39 -3.51 6.42
CA GLY A 73 -3.71 -4.09 7.72
C GLY A 73 -4.11 -3.02 8.75
N ALA A 74 -3.33 -1.94 8.85
CA ALA A 74 -3.63 -0.82 9.75
C ALA A 74 -4.91 -0.06 9.35
N ALA A 75 -5.25 0.01 8.05
CA ALA A 75 -6.52 0.56 7.61
C ALA A 75 -7.71 -0.33 8.01
N GLN A 76 -7.54 -1.64 7.93
CA GLN A 76 -8.57 -2.60 8.34
C GLN A 76 -8.83 -2.58 9.85
N GLU A 77 -7.79 -2.53 10.68
CA GLU A 77 -7.92 -2.39 12.14
C GLU A 77 -8.71 -1.12 12.52
N ARG A 78 -8.33 0.03 11.95
CA ARG A 78 -9.05 1.29 12.18
C ARG A 78 -10.52 1.23 11.80
N LEU A 79 -10.87 0.50 10.73
CA LEU A 79 -12.26 0.33 10.33
C LEU A 79 -13.04 -0.48 11.37
N PHE A 80 -12.46 -1.53 11.94
CA PHE A 80 -13.10 -2.30 13.01
C PHE A 80 -13.28 -1.48 14.27
N ASP A 81 -12.30 -0.69 14.67
CA ASP A 81 -12.40 0.21 15.83
C ASP A 81 -13.54 1.22 15.64
N LEU A 82 -13.63 1.86 14.46
CA LEU A 82 -14.72 2.77 14.11
C LEU A 82 -16.10 2.09 14.14
N MET A 83 -16.19 0.82 13.74
CA MET A 83 -17.44 0.06 13.79
C MET A 83 -17.84 -0.28 15.22
N ASP A 84 -16.89 -0.62 16.08
CA ASP A 84 -17.13 -0.91 17.50
C ASP A 84 -17.59 0.36 18.24
N ASP A 85 -16.91 1.48 18.01
CA ASP A 85 -17.29 2.79 18.55
C ASP A 85 -18.71 3.20 18.12
N ALA A 86 -19.05 3.00 16.83
CA ALA A 86 -20.38 3.31 16.32
C ALA A 86 -21.46 2.39 16.93
N ALA A 87 -21.16 1.11 17.11
CA ALA A 87 -22.06 0.16 17.76
C ALA A 87 -22.28 0.51 19.25
N GLY A 88 -21.21 0.88 19.95
CA GLY A 88 -21.26 1.37 21.33
C GLY A 88 -22.13 2.62 21.47
N SER A 89 -21.90 3.62 20.62
CA SER A 89 -22.70 4.85 20.61
C SER A 89 -24.19 4.59 20.34
N LEU A 90 -24.53 3.67 19.42
CA LEU A 90 -25.92 3.31 19.15
C LEU A 90 -26.55 2.59 20.35
N LYS A 91 -25.81 1.69 21.01
CA LYS A 91 -26.28 1.00 22.22
C LYS A 91 -26.60 1.99 23.32
N ASP A 92 -25.73 2.97 23.56
CA ASP A 92 -25.98 4.02 24.56
C ASP A 92 -27.28 4.74 24.25
N VAL A 93 -27.48 5.19 23.00
CA VAL A 93 -28.72 5.88 22.58
C VAL A 93 -29.98 5.04 22.81
N LEU A 94 -29.91 3.73 22.56
CA LEU A 94 -31.05 2.83 22.74
C LEU A 94 -31.31 2.45 24.20
N ASP A 95 -30.28 2.36 25.05
CA ASP A 95 -30.43 2.12 26.48
C ASP A 95 -30.97 3.37 27.23
N PHE A 96 -30.88 4.57 26.62
CA PHE A 96 -31.49 5.80 27.11
C PHE A 96 -32.99 5.97 26.75
N ALA A 97 -33.56 5.11 25.90
CA ALA A 97 -34.95 5.17 25.39
C ALA A 97 -35.88 4.14 26.07
#